data_AF-A0AAV8V5Z3-F1
#
_entry.id   AF-A0AAV8V5Z3-F1
#
_cell.length_a   1.000
_cell.length_b   1.000
_cell.length_c   1.000
_cell.angle_alpha   90.00
_cell.angle_beta   90.00
_cell.angle_gamma   90.00
#
_symmetry.space_group_name_H-M   'P 1'
#
loop_
_entity.id
_entity.type
_entity.pdbx_description
1 polymer ?
#
loop_
_entity_poly.entity_id
_entity_poly.type
_entity_poly.pdbx_seq_one_letter_code
_entity_poly.pdbx_strand_id
1 'polypeptide(L)'
;MYLVKTIWFASNKLACYIHPTDNSKLSQAELLVIDEAAAIPLTNVKAMLGPYLIFLASTINGYEGTGRSLSLKLLSQLRKQSAGTSKTDIKNSAAENILHEDIRIN
;
A
#
# COMPACT_ATOMS: atom_id res chain seq x y z
N MET A 1 11.04 -17.01 10.30
CA MET A 1 12.00 -15.91 10.27
C MET A 1 11.28 -14.70 9.68
N TYR A 2 10.67 -13.87 10.54
CA TYR A 2 9.96 -12.68 10.10
C TYR A 2 11.02 -11.62 9.79
N LEU A 3 11.43 -11.55 8.52
CA LEU A 3 12.32 -10.49 8.04
C LEU A 3 11.67 -9.15 8.41
N VAL A 4 12.45 -8.26 9.03
CA VAL A 4 12.00 -6.96 9.51
C VAL A 4 11.62 -6.11 8.29
N LYS A 5 10.33 -6.18 7.90
CA LYS A 5 9.71 -5.30 6.90
C LYS A 5 9.52 -3.96 7.59
N THR A 6 10.52 -3.11 7.41
CA THR A 6 10.78 -2.03 8.36
C THR A 6 9.93 -0.83 8.01
N ILE A 7 8.98 -0.51 8.89
CA ILE A 7 8.22 0.74 8.83
C ILE A 7 8.94 1.72 9.73
N TRP A 8 9.34 2.85 9.17
CA TRP A 8 9.92 3.96 9.92
C TRP A 8 8.96 5.13 9.93
N PHE A 9 8.78 5.75 11.09
CA PHE A 9 8.22 7.09 11.15
C PHE A 9 9.25 8.07 11.71
N ALA A 10 9.24 9.29 11.19
CA ALA A 10 10.05 10.39 11.69
C ALA A 10 9.15 11.45 12.33
N SER A 11 9.56 11.91 13.52
CA SER A 11 9.06 13.14 14.14
C SER A 11 10.24 13.93 14.70
N ASN A 12 10.46 15.11 14.13
CA ASN A 12 11.44 16.16 14.41
C ASN A 12 12.93 15.83 14.70
N LYS A 13 13.37 14.66 15.19
CA LYS A 13 14.80 14.31 15.41
C LYS A 13 15.17 12.82 15.33
N LEU A 14 14.23 11.88 15.34
CA LEU A 14 14.55 10.44 15.39
C LEU A 14 13.66 9.62 14.45
N ALA A 15 14.26 8.61 13.80
CA ALA A 15 13.56 7.58 13.05
C ALA A 15 13.30 6.38 13.98
N CYS A 16 12.05 5.99 14.13
CA CYS A 16 11.65 4.88 14.99
C CYS A 16 10.97 3.78 14.17
N TYR A 17 11.33 2.53 14.47
CA TYR A 17 10.63 1.37 13.92
C TYR A 17 9.26 1.20 14.59
N ILE A 18 8.27 0.81 13.80
CA ILE A 18 6.95 0.44 14.30
C ILE A 18 6.47 -0.86 13.66
N HIS A 19 5.75 -1.67 14.44
CA HIS A 19 5.14 -2.88 13.93
C HIS A 19 3.90 -2.55 13.07
N PRO A 20 3.65 -3.24 11.93
CA PRO A 20 2.51 -2.95 11.04
C PRO A 20 1.12 -3.02 11.69
N THR A 21 1.01 -3.64 12.86
CA THR A 21 -0.25 -3.76 13.63
C THR A 21 -0.47 -2.55 14.56
N ASP A 22 0.60 -1.86 14.96
CA ASP A 22 0.55 -0.75 15.91
C ASP A 22 0.41 0.59 15.16
N ASN A 23 -0.73 0.83 14.53
CA ASN A 23 -0.99 2.06 13.77
C ASN A 23 -1.30 3.29 14.65
N SER A 24 -1.60 3.13 15.94
CA SER A 24 -1.96 4.23 16.86
C SER A 24 -0.86 5.29 17.03
N LYS A 25 0.41 4.87 17.01
CA LYS A 25 1.56 5.78 17.16
C LYS A 25 1.86 6.59 15.88
N LEU A 26 1.23 6.25 14.75
CA LEU A 26 1.39 6.99 13.49
C LEU A 26 0.65 8.33 13.47
N SER A 27 -0.22 8.60 14.45
CA SER A 27 -0.94 9.87 14.56
C SER A 27 -0.02 11.09 14.70
N GLN A 28 1.17 10.91 15.26
CA GLN A 28 2.18 11.95 15.44
C GLN A 28 3.27 11.93 14.35
N ALA A 29 3.16 11.04 13.36
CA ALA A 29 4.14 10.93 12.29
C ALA A 29 3.96 12.08 11.28
N GLU A 30 5.07 12.70 10.88
CA GLU A 30 5.10 13.65 9.75
C GLU A 30 5.48 12.93 8.44
N LEU A 31 6.25 11.86 8.57
CA LEU A 31 6.79 11.04 7.49
C LEU A 31 6.70 9.56 7.86
N LEU A 32 6.17 8.75 6.95
CA LEU A 32 6.12 7.30 7.03
C LEU A 32 6.86 6.69 5.83
N VAL A 33 7.80 5.78 6.09
CA VAL A 33 8.51 5.02 5.05
C VAL A 33 8.23 3.55 5.26
N ILE A 34 7.73 2.87 4.23
CA ILE A 34 7.46 1.43 4.24
C ILE A 34 8.33 0.76 3.18
N ASP A 35 9.26 -0.08 3.63
CA ASP A 35 10.06 -0.92 2.75
C ASP A 35 9.37 -2.28 2.50
N GLU A 36 9.53 -2.79 1.29
CA GLU A 36 8.86 -3.98 0.74
C GLU A 36 7.35 -4.04 1.07
N ALA A 37 6.64 -2.95 0.76
CA ALA A 37 5.24 -2.73 1.11
C ALA A 37 4.29 -3.81 0.55
N ALA A 38 4.64 -4.47 -0.56
CA ALA A 38 3.81 -5.51 -1.15
C ALA A 38 3.76 -6.79 -0.32
N ALA A 39 4.71 -6.94 0.59
CA ALA A 39 4.77 -8.06 1.50
C ALA A 39 3.98 -7.82 2.80
N ILE A 40 3.29 -6.66 2.92
CA ILE A 40 2.32 -6.34 3.97
C ILE A 40 0.89 -6.49 3.42
N PRO A 41 -0.06 -7.08 4.17
CA PRO A 41 -1.44 -7.15 3.74
C PRO A 41 -2.03 -5.78 3.40
N LEU A 42 -2.76 -5.69 2.29
CA LEU A 42 -3.34 -4.42 1.79
C LEU A 42 -4.27 -3.75 2.82
N THR A 43 -4.93 -4.53 3.69
CA THR A 43 -5.75 -4.02 4.80
C THR A 43 -4.93 -3.19 5.78
N ASN A 44 -3.72 -3.64 6.11
CA ASN A 44 -2.83 -2.96 7.04
C ASN A 44 -2.22 -1.72 6.39
N VAL A 45 -1.74 -1.84 5.15
CA VAL A 45 -1.21 -0.69 4.40
C VAL A 45 -2.24 0.44 4.33
N LYS A 46 -3.52 0.13 4.08
CA LYS A 46 -4.61 1.11 4.10
C LYS A 46 -4.82 1.76 5.46
N ALA A 47 -4.77 0.98 6.53
CA ALA A 47 -4.93 1.50 7.89
C ALA A 47 -3.77 2.42 8.31
N MET A 48 -2.64 2.36 7.60
CA MET A 48 -1.48 3.22 7.78
C MET A 48 -1.46 4.41 6.81
N LEU A 49 -2.50 4.58 5.98
CA LEU A 49 -2.64 5.80 5.17
C LEU A 49 -3.28 6.89 6.04
N GLY A 50 -2.57 8.00 6.23
CA GLY A 50 -3.01 9.13 7.05
C GLY A 50 -2.60 10.48 6.47
N PRO A 51 -2.86 11.58 7.20
CA PRO A 51 -2.56 12.95 6.76
C PRO A 51 -1.06 13.31 6.97
N TYR A 52 -0.16 12.47 6.46
CA TYR A 52 1.30 12.65 6.52
C TYR A 52 1.94 12.16 5.22
N LEU A 53 3.22 12.49 5.01
CA LEU A 53 3.93 12.07 3.80
C LEU A 53 4.27 10.58 3.90
N ILE A 54 3.93 9.81 2.87
CA ILE A 54 4.13 8.35 2.85
C ILE A 54 4.99 7.97 1.65
N PHE A 55 6.10 7.28 1.90
CA PHE A 55 6.89 6.59 0.87
C PHE A 55 6.66 5.09 0.98
N LEU A 56 6.27 4.48 -0.15
CA LEU A 56 6.16 3.04 -0.29
C LEU A 56 7.22 2.55 -1.27
N ALA A 57 8.10 1.66 -0.82
CA ALA A 57 9.05 0.94 -1.66
C ALA A 57 8.61 -0.52 -1.80
N SER A 58 8.74 -1.09 -3.00
CA SER A 58 8.51 -2.52 -3.25
C SER A 58 9.16 -2.93 -4.56
N THR A 59 9.51 -4.21 -4.67
CA THR A 59 10.10 -4.79 -5.87
C THR A 59 9.04 -5.23 -6.89
N ILE A 60 9.26 -4.88 -8.16
CA ILE A 60 8.35 -5.23 -9.27
C ILE A 60 8.77 -6.49 -10.03
N ASN A 61 10.07 -6.78 -10.09
CA ASN A 61 10.65 -7.89 -10.84
C ASN A 61 11.52 -8.72 -9.88
N GLY A 62 11.35 -10.04 -9.87
CA GLY A 62 12.12 -10.99 -9.05
C GLY A 62 11.26 -12.03 -8.34
N TYR A 63 11.89 -12.87 -7.51
CA TYR A 63 11.24 -13.95 -6.72
C TYR A 63 10.12 -13.43 -5.79
N GLU A 64 10.19 -12.16 -5.41
CA GLU A 64 9.24 -11.50 -4.50
C GLU A 64 8.37 -10.41 -5.18
N GLY A 65 8.42 -10.31 -6.52
CA GLY A 65 7.89 -9.23 -7.37
C GLY A 65 6.37 -8.99 -7.33
N THR A 66 5.86 -8.65 -6.16
CA THR A 66 4.45 -8.43 -5.84
C THR A 66 4.08 -6.94 -5.88
N GLY A 67 5.07 -6.05 -6.05
CA GLY A 67 4.91 -4.60 -6.09
C GLY A 67 4.04 -4.06 -7.21
N ARG A 68 3.96 -4.74 -8.37
CA ARG A 68 3.10 -4.34 -9.50
C ARG A 68 1.62 -4.45 -9.14
N SER A 69 1.22 -5.58 -8.56
CA SER A 69 -0.16 -5.79 -8.11
C SER A 69 -0.53 -4.87 -6.96
N LEU A 70 0.39 -4.61 -6.02
CA LEU A 70 0.19 -3.62 -4.96
C LEU A 70 -0.09 -2.24 -5.54
N SER A 71 0.80 -1.74 -6.40
CA SER A 71 0.70 -0.41 -7.00
C SER A 71 -0.62 -0.21 -7.75
N LEU A 72 -1.02 -1.20 -8.56
CA LEU A 72 -2.27 -1.16 -9.31
C LEU A 72 -3.51 -1.15 -8.41
N LYS A 73 -3.56 -2.05 -7.40
CA LYS A 73 -4.70 -2.15 -6.48
C LYS A 73 -4.81 -0.92 -5.58
N LEU A 74 -3.68 -0.44 -5.06
CA LEU A 74 -3.64 0.74 -4.19
C LEU A 74 -4.02 2.00 -4.95
N LEU A 75 -3.46 2.23 -6.14
CA LEU A 75 -3.79 3.38 -6.97
C LEU A 75 -5.26 3.37 -7.41
N SER A 76 -5.79 2.20 -7.80
CA SER A 76 -7.22 2.05 -8.11
C SER A 76 -8.09 2.42 -6.92
N GLN A 77 -7.74 1.98 -5.72
CA GLN A 77 -8.48 2.28 -4.50
C GLN A 77 -8.39 3.75 -4.09
N LEU A 78 -7.20 4.36 -4.16
CA LEU A 78 -7.01 5.79 -3.89
C LEU A 78 -7.82 6.64 -4.87
N ARG A 79 -7.82 6.30 -6.17
CA ARG A 79 -8.64 6.99 -7.18
C ARG A 79 -10.14 6.87 -6.90
N LYS A 80 -10.60 5.69 -6.48
CA LYS A 80 -11.99 5.47 -6.07
C LYS A 80 -12.34 6.31 -4.83
N GLN A 81 -11.44 6.36 -3.84
CA GLN A 81 -11.63 7.16 -2.63
C GLN A 81 -11.65 8.67 -2.96
N SER A 82 -10.79 9.15 -3.87
CA SER A 82 -10.78 10.55 -4.30
C SER A 82 -11.98 10.90 -5.19
N ALA A 83 -12.48 9.96 -5.99
CA ALA A 83 -13.67 10.15 -6.83
C ALA A 83 -14.98 9.96 -6.05
N GLY A 84 -14.92 9.33 -4.88
CA GLY A 84 -16.04 8.82 -4.09
C GLY A 84 -16.72 9.82 -3.14
N THR A 85 -16.57 11.13 -3.35
CA THR A 85 -17.60 12.09 -2.91
C THR A 85 -18.83 12.04 -3.82
N SER A 86 -18.79 11.25 -4.91
CA SER A 86 -19.89 11.12 -5.86
C SER A 86 -20.05 9.66 -6.34
N LYS A 87 -21.20 9.06 -6.01
CA LYS A 87 -21.80 7.84 -6.61
C LYS A 87 -21.49 6.49 -5.94
N THR A 88 -22.45 6.13 -5.10
CA THR A 88 -23.05 4.80 -4.86
C THR A 88 -22.68 3.71 -5.87
N ASP A 89 -22.19 2.59 -5.33
CA ASP A 89 -21.84 1.36 -6.03
C ASP A 89 -23.02 0.78 -6.84
N ILE A 90 -22.84 0.65 -8.16
CA ILE A 90 -23.58 -0.34 -8.95
C ILE A 90 -22.56 -1.16 -9.75
N LYS A 91 -22.37 -2.39 -9.27
CA LYS A 91 -21.92 -3.63 -9.96
C LYS A 91 -20.80 -3.51 -10.98
N ASN A 92 -19.61 -3.97 -10.61
CA ASN A 92 -18.58 -4.40 -11.56
C ASN A 92 -18.23 -5.89 -11.37
N SER A 93 -19.09 -6.76 -11.90
CA SER A 93 -18.81 -8.17 -12.14
C SER A 93 -18.16 -8.40 -13.53
N ALA A 94 -17.82 -7.33 -14.27
CA ALA A 94 -17.39 -7.42 -15.67
C ALA A 94 -15.92 -6.99 -15.91
N ALA A 95 -15.24 -6.42 -14.91
CA ALA A 95 -13.87 -5.90 -15.06
C ALA A 95 -12.76 -6.88 -14.60
N GLU A 96 -13.10 -8.07 -14.11
CA GLU A 96 -12.10 -9.08 -13.72
C GLU A 96 -11.60 -9.92 -14.90
N ASN A 97 -12.28 -9.90 -16.06
CA ASN A 97 -11.92 -10.73 -17.21
C ASN A 97 -10.94 -10.09 -18.20
N ILE A 98 -10.61 -8.79 -18.08
CA ILE A 98 -9.72 -8.10 -19.02
C ILE A 98 -8.25 -8.11 -18.53
N LEU A 99 -8.01 -8.34 -17.24
CA LEU A 99 -6.65 -8.31 -16.66
C LEU A 99 -5.91 -9.66 -16.73
N HIS A 100 -6.55 -10.71 -17.22
CA HIS A 100 -5.91 -12.02 -17.41
C HIS A 100 -5.20 -12.17 -18.77
N GLU A 101 -5.44 -11.28 -19.74
CA GLU A 101 -4.86 -11.40 -21.09
C GLU A 101 -3.41 -10.87 -21.17
N ASP A 102 -3.01 -9.94 -20.29
CA ASP A 102 -1.69 -9.26 -20.36
C ASP A 102 -0.56 -9.93 -19.55
N ILE A 103 -0.79 -11.15 -19.04
CA ILE A 103 0.25 -11.97 -18.37
C ILE A 103 0.54 -13.23 -19.20
N ARG A 104 0.71 -13.05 -20.51
CA ARG A 104 1.53 -13.95 -21.34
C ARG A 104 2.72 -13.15 -21.85
N ILE A 105 3.78 -13.12 -21.05
CA ILE A 105 5.09 -12.69 -21.52
C ILE A 105 5.69 -13.86 -22.30
N ASN A 106 5.93 -13.63 -23.59
CA ASN A 106 7.02 -14.27 -24.33
C ASN A 106 8.26 -13.40 -24.15
#